data_AF-A0A6S7FR95-F1
#
_entry.id   AF-A0A6S7FR95-F1
#
_cell.length_a   1.000
_cell.length_b   1.000
_cell.length_c   1.000
_cell.angle_alpha   90.00
_cell.angle_beta   90.00
_cell.angle_gamma   90.00
#
_symmetry.space_group_name_H-M   'P 1'
#
loop_
_entity.id
_entity.type
_entity.pdbx_description
1 polymer ?
#
loop_
_entity_poly.entity_id
_entity_poly.type
_entity_poly.pdbx_seq_one_letter_code
_entity_poly.pdbx_strand_id
1 'polypeptide(L)'
;MKEVDRGKTEGKKKGRICMKVARAEDQEARKKWLKRKELHHSYGTNDADEGVEEDDSDDPNPIAGAVKAITGAEQNCGTLTIVSGKSCRCRSKEHSRTSHSLCPLNPKHKGD
;
A
#
# COMPACT_ATOMS: atom_id res chain seq x y z
N MET A 1 9.11 -54.94 10.27
CA MET A 1 10.01 -53.76 10.41
C MET A 1 10.49 -53.69 11.84
N LYS A 2 11.80 -53.48 12.07
CA LYS A 2 12.37 -53.39 13.42
C LYS A 2 11.91 -52.07 14.09
N GLU A 3 11.69 -52.11 15.40
CA GLU A 3 11.16 -50.99 16.20
C GLU A 3 11.98 -49.70 16.06
N VAL A 4 13.28 -49.85 15.87
CA VAL A 4 14.25 -48.76 15.64
C VAL A 4 13.95 -47.97 14.36
N ASP A 5 13.48 -48.62 13.30
CA ASP A 5 13.11 -47.95 12.04
C ASP A 5 11.76 -47.25 12.13
N ARG A 6 10.85 -47.74 12.97
CA ARG A 6 9.61 -47.02 13.33
C ARG A 6 9.92 -45.72 14.08
N GLY A 7 10.87 -45.73 15.01
CA GLY A 7 11.30 -44.52 15.72
C GLY A 7 11.87 -43.44 14.78
N LYS A 8 12.70 -43.84 13.82
CA LYS A 8 13.30 -42.92 12.83
C LYS A 8 12.26 -42.27 11.91
N THR A 9 11.24 -43.02 11.51
CA THR A 9 10.18 -42.52 10.62
C THR A 9 9.21 -41.58 11.37
N GLU A 10 8.88 -41.88 12.62
CA GLU A 10 8.09 -41.00 13.49
C GLU A 10 8.83 -39.70 13.80
N GLY A 11 10.15 -39.73 14.03
CA GLY A 11 10.96 -38.52 14.21
C GLY A 11 10.91 -37.60 12.99
N LYS A 12 11.07 -38.15 11.78
CA LYS A 12 10.94 -37.40 10.51
C LYS A 12 9.54 -36.82 10.32
N LYS A 13 8.51 -37.57 10.70
CA LYS A 13 7.11 -37.12 10.64
C LYS A 13 6.87 -35.93 11.59
N LYS A 14 7.31 -36.03 12.84
CA LYS A 14 7.23 -34.93 13.82
C LYS A 14 7.97 -33.69 13.34
N GLY A 15 9.18 -33.84 12.80
CA GLY A 15 9.94 -32.72 12.23
C GLY A 15 9.19 -32.03 11.08
N ARG A 16 8.59 -32.81 10.17
CA ARG A 16 7.78 -32.26 9.07
C ARG A 16 6.56 -31.48 9.57
N ILE A 17 5.89 -31.98 10.61
CA ILE A 17 4.72 -31.33 11.21
C ILE A 17 5.15 -30.01 11.86
N CYS A 18 6.22 -30.01 12.66
CA CYS A 18 6.77 -28.81 13.29
C CYS A 18 7.07 -27.72 12.26
N MET A 19 7.77 -28.08 11.17
CA MET A 19 8.07 -27.13 10.09
C MET A 19 6.83 -26.58 9.38
N LYS A 20 5.77 -27.40 9.24
CA LYS A 20 4.50 -26.93 8.65
C LYS A 20 3.78 -25.94 9.55
N VAL A 21 3.75 -26.21 10.86
CA VAL A 21 3.15 -25.32 11.85
C VAL A 21 3.88 -23.99 11.88
N ALA A 22 5.22 -24.02 11.98
CA ALA A 22 6.04 -22.80 11.96
C ALA A 22 5.82 -21.96 10.70
N ARG A 23 5.68 -22.61 9.52
CA ARG A 23 5.36 -21.91 8.27
C ARG A 23 3.97 -21.27 8.28
N ALA A 24 2.97 -21.94 8.85
CA ALA A 24 1.62 -21.39 8.94
C ALA A 24 1.57 -20.18 9.88
N GLU A 25 2.25 -20.27 11.04
CA GLU A 25 2.36 -19.18 12.01
C GLU A 25 3.06 -17.95 11.41
N ASP A 26 4.16 -18.16 10.68
CA ASP A 26 4.89 -17.09 9.98
C ASP A 26 4.00 -16.38 8.94
N GLN A 27 3.21 -17.15 8.18
CA GLN A 27 2.28 -16.57 7.20
C GLN A 27 1.20 -15.71 7.87
N GLU A 28 0.60 -16.16 8.97
CA GLU A 28 -0.39 -15.38 9.71
C GLU A 28 0.22 -14.12 10.35
N ALA A 29 1.44 -14.22 10.90
CA ALA A 29 2.17 -13.07 11.41
C ALA A 29 2.43 -12.04 10.31
N ARG A 30 2.83 -12.49 9.12
CA ARG A 30 3.06 -11.62 7.95
C ARG A 30 1.78 -10.96 7.46
N LYS A 31 0.67 -11.68 7.39
CA LYS A 31 -0.65 -11.10 7.05
C LYS A 31 -1.06 -10.03 8.07
N LYS A 32 -0.91 -10.31 9.36
CA LYS A 32 -1.21 -9.35 10.43
C LYS A 32 -0.29 -8.13 10.40
N TRP A 33 0.99 -8.31 10.05
CA TRP A 33 1.92 -7.21 9.86
C TRP A 33 1.56 -6.35 8.64
N LEU A 34 1.21 -6.97 7.51
CA LEU A 34 0.76 -6.24 6.32
C LEU A 34 -0.55 -5.49 6.55
N LYS A 35 -1.51 -6.07 7.29
CA LYS A 35 -2.77 -5.38 7.63
C LYS A 35 -2.55 -4.18 8.56
N ARG A 36 -1.59 -4.27 9.49
CA ARG A 36 -1.19 -3.15 10.36
C ARG A 36 -0.39 -2.08 9.62
N LYS A 37 0.31 -2.45 8.55
CA LYS A 37 0.83 -1.47 7.60
C LYS A 37 -0.35 -0.91 6.83
N GLU A 38 -0.98 0.10 7.40
CA GLU A 38 -1.93 0.94 6.70
C GLU A 38 -1.19 1.58 5.51
N LEU A 39 -1.34 0.95 4.35
CA LEU A 39 -0.82 1.44 3.09
C LEU A 39 -1.79 2.53 2.66
N HIS A 40 -1.54 3.74 3.15
CA HIS A 40 -2.30 4.93 2.78
C HIS A 40 -2.04 5.24 1.32
N HIS A 41 -2.90 4.73 0.44
CA HIS A 41 -2.89 5.03 -0.98
C HIS A 41 -3.63 6.35 -1.19
N SER A 42 -2.89 7.47 -1.30
CA SER A 42 -3.47 8.68 -1.85
C SER A 42 -3.48 8.57 -3.38
N TYR A 43 -4.54 7.97 -3.91
CA TYR A 43 -4.97 8.34 -5.26
C TYR A 43 -5.37 9.82 -5.14
N GLY A 44 -4.61 10.72 -5.78
CA GLY A 44 -4.86 12.15 -5.68
C GLY A 44 -6.35 12.44 -5.86
N THR A 45 -6.92 13.19 -4.91
CA THR A 45 -8.32 13.59 -4.81
C THR A 45 -9.03 13.58 -6.16
N ASN A 46 -9.86 12.56 -6.37
CA ASN A 46 -10.92 12.62 -7.36
C ASN A 46 -12.21 12.75 -6.57
N ASP A 47 -12.57 14.00 -6.26
CA ASP A 47 -13.91 14.36 -5.80
C ASP A 47 -14.92 13.84 -6.82
N ALA A 48 -15.58 12.72 -6.53
CA ALA A 48 -16.92 12.39 -7.03
C ALA A 48 -17.37 11.03 -6.46
N ASP A 49 -18.42 11.13 -5.64
CA ASP A 49 -19.60 10.25 -5.65
C ASP A 49 -19.63 9.03 -4.72
N GLU A 50 -20.26 9.29 -3.57
CA GLU A 50 -21.20 8.51 -2.77
C GLU A 50 -21.09 6.97 -2.66
N GLY A 51 -20.99 6.54 -1.40
CA GLY A 51 -21.18 5.15 -0.99
C GLY A 51 -20.72 4.87 0.44
N VAL A 52 -21.00 5.78 1.39
CA VAL A 52 -20.85 5.52 2.83
C VAL A 52 -22.24 5.36 3.40
N GLU A 53 -22.61 4.11 3.69
CA GLU A 53 -23.64 3.83 4.67
C GLU A 53 -22.96 3.64 6.03
N GLU A 54 -23.31 4.57 6.92
CA GLU A 54 -23.44 4.54 8.39
C GLU A 54 -22.20 4.16 9.23
N ASP A 55 -21.70 5.12 10.03
CA ASP A 55 -22.09 5.20 11.46
C ASP A 55 -21.44 6.41 12.18
N ASP A 56 -22.32 7.24 12.76
CA ASP A 56 -22.17 8.19 13.87
C ASP A 56 -20.93 9.09 14.02
N SER A 57 -21.08 10.41 13.81
CA SER A 57 -20.95 11.46 14.86
C SER A 57 -20.88 12.89 14.27
N ASP A 58 -21.66 13.79 14.88
CA ASP A 58 -21.95 15.17 14.52
C ASP A 58 -20.80 16.22 14.47
N ASP A 59 -20.93 17.14 13.48
CA ASP A 59 -20.58 18.59 13.46
C ASP A 59 -19.11 19.07 13.24
N PRO A 60 -18.85 20.34 12.79
CA PRO A 60 -18.56 20.63 11.38
C PRO A 60 -17.24 21.41 11.17
N ASN A 61 -16.81 21.51 9.90
CA ASN A 61 -15.77 22.41 9.36
C ASN A 61 -14.28 21.94 9.46
N PRO A 62 -13.78 21.17 8.48
CA PRO A 62 -12.40 20.66 8.46
C PRO A 62 -11.33 21.67 8.00
N ILE A 63 -11.69 22.89 7.55
CA ILE A 63 -10.75 23.75 6.82
C ILE A 63 -9.86 24.61 7.74
N ALA A 64 -10.28 24.91 8.97
CA ALA A 64 -9.53 25.81 9.85
C ALA A 64 -8.40 25.13 10.67
N GLY A 65 -8.44 23.79 10.82
CA GLY A 65 -7.47 23.06 11.65
C GLY A 65 -6.15 22.71 10.96
N ALA A 66 -6.15 22.60 9.62
CA ALA A 66 -5.00 22.09 8.86
C ALA A 66 -3.80 23.04 8.81
N VAL A 67 -4.00 24.35 8.95
CA VAL A 67 -2.92 25.34 8.78
C VAL A 67 -2.07 25.50 10.04
N LYS A 68 -2.61 25.19 11.23
CA LYS A 68 -1.92 25.42 12.52
C LYS A 68 -1.08 24.22 13.00
N ALA A 69 -1.15 23.08 12.33
CA ALA A 69 -0.42 21.86 12.70
C ALA A 69 0.95 21.70 11.99
N ILE A 70 1.37 22.68 11.18
CA ILE A 70 2.62 22.60 10.40
C ILE A 70 3.84 23.13 11.18
N THR A 71 3.65 23.73 12.36
CA THR A 71 4.72 24.44 13.10
C THR A 71 5.12 23.85 14.45
N GLY A 72 4.85 22.57 14.75
CA GLY A 72 5.20 22.07 16.09
C GLY A 72 5.11 20.58 16.43
N ALA A 73 5.36 19.65 15.52
CA ALA A 73 5.51 18.25 15.92
C ALA A 73 6.69 17.57 15.22
N GLU A 74 7.70 17.30 16.05
CA GLU A 74 8.93 16.59 15.74
C GLU A 74 8.69 15.19 15.15
N GLN A 75 9.59 14.85 14.21
CA GLN A 75 10.15 13.52 14.01
C GLN A 75 9.21 12.32 14.21
N ASN A 76 8.38 12.06 13.22
CA ASN A 76 8.19 10.68 12.76
C ASN A 76 8.31 10.66 11.24
N CYS A 77 9.54 10.43 10.79
CA CYS A 77 9.90 10.12 9.42
C CYS A 77 9.19 8.84 8.97
N GLY A 78 7.89 8.92 8.70
CA GLY A 78 7.24 8.05 7.75
C GLY A 78 7.87 8.39 6.40
N THR A 79 8.80 7.56 5.94
CA THR A 79 9.46 7.73 4.63
C THR A 79 8.39 7.76 3.55
N LEU A 80 7.98 8.97 3.18
CA LEU A 80 7.01 9.27 2.15
C LEU A 80 7.65 8.85 0.83
N THR A 81 7.47 7.59 0.47
CA THR A 81 8.06 6.99 -0.72
C THR A 81 7.19 7.41 -1.89
N ILE A 82 7.52 8.55 -2.50
CA ILE A 82 6.88 9.01 -3.72
C ILE A 82 7.28 8.03 -4.83
N VAL A 83 6.41 7.05 -5.10
CA VAL A 83 6.61 6.08 -6.19
C VAL A 83 6.31 6.80 -7.51
N SER A 84 7.36 7.44 -8.02
CA SER A 84 7.48 8.13 -9.29
C SER A 84 6.89 9.55 -9.37
N GLY A 85 7.77 10.54 -9.16
CA GLY A 85 7.64 11.87 -9.76
C GLY A 85 7.88 11.80 -11.28
N LYS A 86 7.12 10.95 -11.97
CA LYS A 86 7.30 10.68 -13.40
C LYS A 86 6.74 11.86 -14.18
N SER A 87 7.61 12.82 -14.49
CA SER A 87 7.30 13.89 -15.43
C SER A 87 7.12 13.30 -16.83
N CYS A 88 6.25 13.93 -17.62
CA CYS A 88 6.11 13.54 -19.01
C CYS A 88 7.44 13.72 -19.75
N ARG A 89 7.63 12.99 -20.85
CA ARG A 89 8.80 13.13 -21.73
C ARG A 89 8.97 14.56 -22.28
N CYS A 90 7.89 15.34 -22.35
CA CYS A 90 7.94 16.77 -22.69
C CYS A 90 8.43 17.67 -21.54
N ARG A 91 8.81 17.09 -20.39
CA ARG A 91 9.23 17.73 -19.14
C ARG A 91 8.14 18.52 -18.40
N SER A 92 6.89 18.50 -18.88
CA SER A 92 5.76 19.03 -18.12
C SER A 92 5.53 18.23 -16.84
N LYS A 93 5.11 18.95 -15.79
CA LYS A 93 4.63 18.40 -14.52
C LYS A 93 3.10 18.34 -14.46
N GLU A 94 2.40 18.95 -15.41
CA GLU A 94 0.93 18.99 -15.48
C GLU A 94 0.32 17.66 -15.93
N HIS A 95 1.10 16.85 -16.64
CA HIS A 95 0.70 15.51 -17.07
C HIS A 95 1.89 14.56 -16.99
N SER A 96 1.61 13.27 -16.78
CA SER A 96 2.63 12.24 -16.57
C SER A 96 2.95 11.43 -17.84
N ARG A 97 2.04 11.41 -18.83
CA ARG A 97 2.13 10.54 -20.02
C ARG A 97 2.08 11.35 -21.32
N THR A 98 2.81 10.92 -22.33
CA THR A 98 2.80 11.55 -23.67
C THR A 98 1.49 11.37 -24.42
N SER A 99 0.65 10.41 -24.03
CA SER A 99 -0.69 10.22 -24.58
C SER A 99 -1.71 11.24 -24.08
N HIS A 100 -1.35 12.09 -23.11
CA HIS A 100 -2.23 13.11 -22.57
C HIS A 100 -2.57 14.17 -23.63
N SER A 101 -3.81 14.67 -23.64
CA SER A 101 -4.28 15.69 -24.59
C SER A 101 -3.46 16.97 -24.54
N LEU A 102 -2.93 17.35 -23.37
CA LEU A 102 -2.08 18.54 -23.23
C LEU A 102 -0.60 18.29 -23.57
N CYS A 103 -0.20 17.07 -23.94
CA CYS A 103 1.20 16.80 -24.25
C CYS A 103 1.56 17.27 -25.66
N PRO A 104 2.52 18.19 -25.85
CA PRO A 104 2.95 18.63 -27.18
C PRO A 104 3.57 17.49 -28.01
N LEU A 105 3.99 16.41 -27.34
CA LEU A 105 4.57 15.22 -27.98
C LEU A 105 3.53 14.13 -28.24
N ASN A 106 2.23 14.41 -28.05
CA ASN A 106 1.19 13.43 -28.29
C ASN A 106 1.09 13.11 -29.79
N PRO A 107 1.17 11.82 -30.20
CA PRO A 107 1.01 11.45 -31.60
C PRO A 107 -0.34 11.85 -32.19
N LYS A 108 -1.38 12.04 -31.37
CA LYS A 108 -2.70 12.51 -31.84
C LYS A 108 -2.67 13.95 -32.37
N HIS A 109 -1.69 14.77 -31.96
CA HIS A 109 -1.53 16.16 -32.45
C HIS A 109 -0.71 16.27 -33.73
N LYS A 110 -0.12 15.17 -34.22
CA LYS A 110 0.73 15.16 -35.43
C LYS A 110 -0.05 14.79 -36.70
N GLY A 111 -1.38 14.74 -36.61
CA GLY A 111 -2.27 14.26 -37.66
C GLY A 111 -3.20 15.32 -38.26
N ASP A 112 -3.02 16.60 -37.92
CA ASP A 112 -3.66 17.75 -38.57
C ASP A 112 -2.64 18.52 -39.43
#